data_AF-A0A832J4Y4-F1
#
_entry.id   AF-A0A832J4Y4-F1
#
_cell.length_a   1.000
_cell.length_b   1.000
_cell.length_c   1.000
_cell.angle_alpha   90.00
_cell.angle_beta   90.00
_cell.angle_gamma   90.00
#
_symmetry.space_group_name_H-M   'P 1'
#
loop_
_entity.id
_entity.type
_entity.pdbx_description
1 polymer ?
#
loop_
_entity_poly.entity_id
_entity_poly.type
_entity_poly.pdbx_seq_one_letter_code
_entity_poly.pdbx_strand_id
1 'polypeptide(L)'
;MSSRILCAIAIGAMVVSAPAGSQARAVKLSRQIPVDKSFAEGELKWSDGFGAYKFLWNVGVFNGEIEICGVGYFTNIQSMSQSKDALRRAYIIYQDKKIMRDLRYFARVKRRSQLKTATANCRTTGVPAPKARFNVKLGWDAGRARF
;
A
#
# COMPACT_ATOMS: atom_id res chain seq x y z
N MET A 1 40.31 -44.52 56.06
CA MET A 1 40.03 -44.64 54.61
C MET A 1 38.52 -44.57 54.41
N SER A 2 38.08 -44.03 53.27
CA SER A 2 36.69 -43.69 52.89
C SER A 2 36.14 -42.37 53.41
N SER A 3 36.04 -41.37 52.52
CA SER A 3 34.78 -41.06 51.84
C SER A 3 34.99 -39.80 50.97
N ARG A 4 34.83 -39.93 49.64
CA ARG A 4 34.93 -38.81 48.69
C ARG A 4 33.54 -38.21 48.51
N ILE A 5 33.39 -36.94 48.89
CA ILE A 5 32.15 -36.17 48.69
C ILE A 5 32.14 -35.62 47.25
N LEU A 6 31.13 -36.04 46.50
CA LEU A 6 30.77 -35.52 45.17
C LEU A 6 30.15 -34.13 45.32
N CYS A 7 30.73 -33.12 44.65
CA CYS A 7 30.10 -31.82 44.43
C CYS A 7 29.67 -31.73 42.97
N ALA A 8 28.39 -31.96 42.70
CA ALA A 8 27.79 -31.76 41.38
C ALA A 8 27.35 -30.29 41.26
N ILE A 9 28.06 -29.50 40.47
CA ILE A 9 27.64 -28.14 40.09
C ILE A 9 26.76 -28.27 38.85
N ALA A 10 25.45 -28.12 39.03
CA ALA A 10 24.50 -28.07 37.93
C ALA A 10 24.49 -26.65 37.32
N ILE A 11 25.05 -26.50 36.11
CA ILE A 11 24.97 -25.27 35.32
C ILE A 11 23.63 -25.28 34.59
N GLY A 12 22.65 -24.56 35.13
CA GLY A 12 21.35 -24.34 34.48
C GLY A 12 21.47 -23.29 33.37
N ALA A 13 21.41 -23.71 32.11
CA ALA A 13 21.30 -22.81 30.96
C ALA A 13 19.85 -22.30 30.83
N MET A 14 19.61 -21.05 31.23
CA MET A 14 18.35 -20.35 30.91
C MET A 14 18.34 -19.98 29.42
N VAL A 15 17.56 -20.71 28.63
CA VAL A 15 17.25 -20.35 27.25
C VAL A 15 16.25 -19.19 27.28
N VAL A 16 16.74 -17.97 27.08
CA VAL A 16 15.88 -16.79 26.88
C VAL A 16 15.26 -16.90 25.49
N SER A 17 14.06 -17.46 25.42
CA SER A 17 13.22 -17.41 24.22
C SER A 17 12.75 -15.97 24.00
N ALA A 18 13.46 -15.23 23.14
CA ALA A 18 13.00 -13.92 22.68
C ALA A 18 11.69 -14.10 21.90
N PRO A 19 10.61 -13.36 22.24
CA PRO A 19 9.40 -13.40 21.45
C PRO A 19 9.71 -12.85 20.06
N ALA A 20 9.44 -13.64 19.02
CA ALA A 20 9.46 -13.20 17.65
C ALA A 20 8.34 -12.16 17.47
N GLY A 21 8.64 -10.91 17.81
CA GLY A 21 7.76 -9.78 17.57
C GLY A 21 7.48 -9.72 16.08
N SER A 22 6.20 -9.91 15.72
CA SER A 22 5.72 -9.73 14.36
C SER A 22 5.91 -8.26 13.97
N GLN A 23 7.06 -7.94 13.38
CA GLN A 23 7.29 -6.62 12.81
C GLN A 23 6.28 -6.46 11.66
N ALA A 24 5.27 -5.62 11.86
CA ALA A 24 4.41 -5.18 10.78
C ALA A 24 5.32 -4.59 9.69
N ARG A 25 5.44 -5.28 8.55
CA ARG A 25 6.24 -4.80 7.41
C ARG A 25 5.68 -3.45 6.99
N ALA A 26 6.43 -2.38 7.27
CA ALA A 26 6.12 -1.06 6.77
C ALA A 26 6.00 -1.12 5.24
N VAL A 27 4.96 -0.50 4.68
CA VAL A 27 4.78 -0.46 3.23
C VAL A 27 5.94 0.34 2.64
N LYS A 28 6.84 -0.33 1.91
CA LYS A 28 8.01 0.30 1.29
C LYS A 28 7.56 1.15 0.10
N LEU A 29 7.64 2.47 0.25
CA LEU A 29 7.50 3.42 -0.85
C LEU A 29 8.78 3.42 -1.70
N SER A 30 8.63 3.62 -3.02
CA SER A 30 9.78 3.83 -3.91
C SER A 30 10.29 5.26 -3.83
N ARG A 31 9.36 6.23 -3.91
CA ARG A 31 9.61 7.66 -3.77
C ARG A 31 8.31 8.42 -3.52
N GLN A 32 8.43 9.73 -3.37
CA GLN A 32 7.32 10.67 -3.36
C GLN A 32 7.53 11.69 -4.48
N ILE A 33 6.48 12.05 -5.22
CA ILE A 33 6.57 13.02 -6.32
C ILE A 33 5.45 14.06 -6.22
N PRO A 34 5.68 15.33 -6.61
CA PRO A 34 4.63 16.32 -6.67
C PRO A 34 3.58 15.91 -7.72
N VAL A 35 2.31 16.19 -7.43
CA VAL A 35 1.24 16.04 -8.42
C VAL A 35 1.40 17.08 -9.52
N ASP A 36 1.25 16.64 -10.77
CA ASP A 36 1.27 17.49 -11.95
C ASP A 36 0.18 17.06 -12.96
N LYS A 37 0.27 17.56 -14.20
CA LYS A 37 -0.70 17.30 -15.28
C LYS A 37 -0.72 15.85 -15.79
N SER A 38 0.28 15.04 -15.44
CA SER A 38 0.33 13.62 -15.84
C SER A 38 -0.58 12.72 -14.98
N PHE A 39 -1.04 13.22 -13.82
CA PHE A 39 -1.93 12.48 -12.95
C PHE A 39 -3.36 12.46 -13.50
N ALA A 40 -3.93 11.27 -13.63
CA ALA A 40 -5.32 11.06 -13.97
C ALA A 40 -6.22 11.18 -12.74
N GLU A 41 -7.39 11.79 -12.90
CA GLU A 41 -8.44 11.85 -11.88
C GLU A 41 -9.23 10.53 -11.83
N GLY A 42 -9.57 10.09 -10.62
CA GLY A 42 -10.43 8.95 -10.37
C GLY A 42 -11.33 9.17 -9.16
N GLU A 43 -12.45 8.46 -9.14
CA GLU A 43 -13.44 8.55 -8.07
C GLU A 43 -14.01 7.16 -7.76
N LEU A 44 -14.10 6.85 -6.47
CA LEU A 44 -14.85 5.70 -5.97
C LEU A 44 -16.11 6.21 -5.30
N LYS A 45 -17.27 5.90 -5.88
CA LYS A 45 -18.58 6.20 -5.30
C LYS A 45 -19.19 4.94 -4.70
N TRP A 46 -19.98 5.12 -3.64
CA TRP A 46 -20.64 4.02 -2.94
C TRP A 46 -22.10 3.94 -3.35
N SER A 47 -22.63 2.72 -3.45
CA SER A 47 -24.02 2.46 -3.89
C SER A 47 -25.09 3.06 -2.98
N ASP A 48 -24.75 3.36 -1.72
CA ASP A 48 -25.62 4.00 -0.74
C ASP A 48 -25.64 5.54 -0.90
N GLY A 49 -24.86 6.10 -1.84
CA GLY A 49 -24.79 7.54 -2.09
C GLY A 49 -24.01 8.33 -1.04
N PHE A 50 -23.53 7.69 0.02
CA PHE A 50 -22.86 8.37 1.13
C PHE A 50 -21.36 8.53 0.87
N GLY A 51 -21.01 9.65 0.24
CA GLY A 51 -19.62 10.05 0.06
C GLY A 51 -18.87 9.25 -1.02
N ALA A 52 -17.59 9.55 -1.15
CA ALA A 52 -16.72 9.04 -2.18
C ALA A 52 -15.26 9.12 -1.73
N TYR A 53 -14.39 8.39 -2.42
CA TYR A 53 -12.95 8.61 -2.38
C TYR A 53 -12.50 9.16 -3.72
N LYS A 54 -12.00 10.41 -3.73
CA LYS A 54 -11.46 11.02 -4.95
C LYS A 54 -9.95 10.98 -4.88
N PHE A 55 -9.32 10.68 -6.00
CA PHE A 55 -7.89 10.50 -6.07
C PHE A 55 -7.30 10.96 -7.40
N LEU A 56 -6.01 11.23 -7.34
CA LEU A 56 -5.13 11.43 -8.48
C LEU A 56 -4.14 10.28 -8.48
N TRP A 57 -3.89 9.70 -9.65
CA TRP A 57 -2.91 8.64 -9.79
C TRP A 57 -2.14 8.77 -11.10
N ASN A 58 -0.93 8.24 -11.11
CA ASN A 58 -0.06 8.25 -12.28
C ASN A 58 0.68 6.92 -12.39
N VAL A 59 1.04 6.58 -13.63
CA VAL A 59 1.82 5.40 -13.98
C VAL A 59 3.15 5.88 -14.54
N GLY A 60 4.23 5.46 -13.91
CA GLY A 60 5.59 5.84 -14.29
C GLY A 60 6.52 4.65 -14.41
N VAL A 61 7.80 4.95 -14.58
CA VAL A 61 8.89 3.98 -14.55
C VAL A 61 9.90 4.43 -13.50
N PHE A 62 10.33 3.51 -12.64
CA PHE A 62 11.37 3.74 -11.65
C PHE A 62 12.25 2.50 -11.55
N ASN A 63 13.57 2.66 -11.69
CA ASN A 63 14.54 1.56 -11.72
C ASN A 63 14.19 0.44 -12.72
N GLY A 64 13.63 0.80 -13.88
CA GLY A 64 13.23 -0.16 -14.90
C GLY A 64 11.94 -0.94 -14.60
N GLU A 65 11.25 -0.64 -13.49
CA GLU A 65 9.98 -1.26 -13.11
C GLU A 65 8.81 -0.30 -13.31
N ILE A 66 7.62 -0.85 -13.56
CA ILE A 66 6.37 -0.08 -13.55
C ILE A 66 6.13 0.46 -12.13
N GLU A 67 5.92 1.76 -12.02
CA GLU A 67 5.67 2.48 -10.77
C GLU A 67 4.26 3.08 -10.76
N ILE A 68 3.57 2.97 -9.62
CA ILE A 68 2.22 3.51 -9.43
C ILE A 68 2.26 4.54 -8.30
N CYS A 69 1.91 5.77 -8.63
CA CYS A 69 1.86 6.89 -7.70
C CYS A 69 0.42 7.33 -7.46
N GLY A 70 0.08 7.72 -6.23
CA GLY A 70 -1.24 8.27 -5.97
C GLY A 70 -1.39 9.08 -4.71
N VAL A 71 -2.42 9.91 -4.74
CA VAL A 71 -2.90 10.72 -3.61
C VAL A 71 -4.41 10.80 -3.66
N GLY A 72 -5.08 10.82 -2.51
CA GLY A 72 -6.53 10.96 -2.45
C GLY A 72 -7.07 11.61 -1.19
N TYR A 73 -8.37 11.86 -1.19
CA TYR A 73 -9.11 12.30 -0.02
C TYR A 73 -10.47 11.62 0.04
N PHE A 74 -10.95 11.44 1.27
CA PHE A 74 -12.30 10.96 1.53
C PHE A 74 -13.23 12.18 1.58
N THR A 75 -14.33 12.15 0.83
CA THR A 75 -15.29 13.26 0.84
C THR A 75 -16.07 13.34 2.14
N ASN A 76 -16.15 12.24 2.89
CA ASN A 76 -16.78 12.18 4.19
C ASN A 76 -16.09 11.17 5.13
N ILE A 77 -16.23 11.34 6.45
CA ILE A 77 -15.61 10.47 7.46
C ILE A 77 -16.28 9.09 7.53
N GLN A 78 -17.60 9.04 7.33
CA GLN A 78 -18.40 7.80 7.37
C GLN A 78 -17.98 6.81 6.28
N SER A 79 -17.58 7.29 5.10
CA SER A 79 -17.15 6.45 3.98
C SER A 79 -15.66 6.06 4.04
N MET A 80 -14.90 6.57 5.01
CA MET A 80 -13.47 6.34 5.10
C MET A 80 -13.11 4.86 5.31
N SER A 81 -13.83 4.17 6.19
CA SER A 81 -13.57 2.74 6.47
C SER A 81 -13.79 1.90 5.20
N GLN A 82 -14.93 2.09 4.54
CA GLN A 82 -15.28 1.44 3.29
C GLN A 82 -14.26 1.75 2.18
N SER A 83 -13.82 3.02 2.09
CA SER A 83 -12.84 3.45 1.09
C SER A 83 -11.46 2.83 1.32
N LYS A 84 -11.01 2.75 2.58
CA LYS A 84 -9.75 2.08 2.94
C LYS A 84 -9.79 0.59 2.59
N ASP A 85 -10.91 -0.06 2.85
CA ASP A 85 -11.10 -1.48 2.55
C ASP A 85 -11.20 -1.73 1.03
N ALA A 86 -11.81 -0.83 0.27
CA ALA A 86 -11.78 -0.87 -1.18
C ALA A 86 -10.36 -0.65 -1.73
N LEU A 87 -9.60 0.33 -1.21
CA LEU A 87 -8.19 0.53 -1.59
C LEU A 87 -7.32 -0.68 -1.26
N ARG A 88 -7.62 -1.39 -0.16
CA ARG A 88 -6.93 -2.63 0.21
C ARG A 88 -7.14 -3.72 -0.85
N ARG A 89 -8.34 -3.80 -1.41
CA ARG A 89 -8.71 -4.75 -2.48
C ARG A 89 -8.39 -4.24 -3.89
N ALA A 90 -8.15 -2.95 -4.04
CA ALA A 90 -7.80 -2.36 -5.32
C ALA A 90 -6.53 -3.01 -5.87
N TYR A 91 -6.48 -3.11 -7.19
CA TYR A 91 -5.39 -3.75 -7.89
C TYR A 91 -5.09 -3.07 -9.22
N ILE A 92 -3.88 -3.30 -9.69
CA ILE A 92 -3.36 -2.76 -10.94
C ILE A 92 -3.27 -3.90 -11.94
N ILE A 93 -3.85 -3.70 -13.12
CA ILE A 93 -3.82 -4.66 -14.22
C ILE A 93 -2.82 -4.20 -15.28
N TYR A 94 -1.94 -5.11 -15.69
CA TYR A 94 -1.07 -4.96 -16.84
C TYR A 94 -1.09 -6.26 -17.64
N GLN A 95 -1.31 -6.17 -18.96
CA GLN A 95 -1.47 -7.34 -19.84
C GLN A 95 -2.44 -8.39 -19.26
N ASP A 96 -3.62 -7.92 -18.82
CA ASP A 96 -4.70 -8.73 -18.23
C ASP A 96 -4.34 -9.48 -16.94
N LYS A 97 -3.17 -9.19 -16.33
CA LYS A 97 -2.73 -9.76 -15.04
C LYS A 97 -2.77 -8.71 -13.93
N LYS A 98 -3.21 -9.11 -12.74
CA LYS A 98 -3.14 -8.28 -11.52
C LYS A 98 -1.68 -8.25 -11.03
N ILE A 99 -0.99 -7.12 -11.22
CA ILE A 99 0.46 -6.97 -10.93
C ILE A 99 0.78 -6.26 -9.61
N MET A 100 -0.18 -5.53 -9.05
CA MET A 100 -0.06 -4.92 -7.73
C MET A 100 -1.43 -4.93 -7.06
N ARG A 101 -1.44 -5.10 -5.74
CA ARG A 101 -2.63 -5.00 -4.89
C ARG A 101 -2.34 -4.04 -3.74
N ASP A 102 -3.40 -3.62 -3.05
CA ASP A 102 -3.35 -2.76 -1.87
C ASP A 102 -2.77 -1.38 -2.15
N LEU A 103 -3.67 -0.48 -2.58
CA LEU A 103 -3.36 0.91 -2.90
C LEU A 103 -3.54 1.86 -1.72
N ARG A 104 -3.65 1.33 -0.49
CA ARG A 104 -3.75 2.16 0.73
C ARG A 104 -2.52 3.03 0.97
N TYR A 105 -1.41 2.77 0.29
CA TYR A 105 -0.19 3.56 0.39
C TYR A 105 -0.30 4.94 -0.26
N PHE A 106 -1.33 5.18 -1.09
CA PHE A 106 -1.58 6.49 -1.66
C PHE A 106 -1.58 7.56 -0.57
N ALA A 107 -0.94 8.70 -0.87
CA ALA A 107 -0.89 9.81 0.06
C ALA A 107 -2.33 10.28 0.36
N ARG A 108 -2.53 10.86 1.55
CA ARG A 108 -3.84 11.35 1.96
C ARG A 108 -3.80 12.84 2.21
N VAL A 109 -4.71 13.57 1.58
CA VAL A 109 -4.99 14.98 1.90
C VAL A 109 -6.32 15.12 2.64
N LYS A 110 -6.53 16.28 3.27
CA LYS A 110 -7.74 16.54 4.07
C LYS A 110 -8.89 17.06 3.20
N ARG A 111 -8.58 17.80 2.13
CA ARG A 111 -9.58 18.52 1.31
C ARG A 111 -9.28 18.40 -0.18
N ARG A 112 -10.31 18.53 -1.01
CA ARG A 112 -10.20 18.52 -2.48
C ARG A 112 -9.17 19.52 -3.01
N SER A 113 -9.16 20.73 -2.47
CA SER A 113 -8.27 21.81 -2.91
C SER A 113 -6.79 21.47 -2.78
N GLN A 114 -6.43 20.50 -1.93
CA GLN A 114 -5.05 20.09 -1.72
C GLN A 114 -4.58 19.02 -2.70
N LEU A 115 -5.47 18.37 -3.48
CA LEU A 115 -5.07 17.26 -4.36
C LEU A 115 -4.03 17.68 -5.39
N LYS A 116 -4.23 18.81 -6.06
CA LYS A 116 -3.38 19.26 -7.17
C LYS A 116 -2.04 19.86 -6.74
N THR A 117 -1.86 20.12 -5.45
CA THR A 117 -0.62 20.70 -4.89
C THR A 117 0.08 19.73 -3.92
N ALA A 118 -0.45 18.52 -3.76
CA ALA A 118 0.09 17.53 -2.85
C ALA A 118 1.25 16.75 -3.46
N THR A 119 1.96 16.06 -2.58
CA THR A 119 2.94 15.04 -2.95
C THR A 119 2.27 13.66 -2.92
N ALA A 120 2.35 12.94 -4.03
CA ALA A 120 1.88 11.57 -4.14
C ALA A 120 2.91 10.57 -3.60
N ASN A 121 2.42 9.46 -3.05
CA ASN A 121 3.26 8.33 -2.67
C ASN A 121 3.34 7.34 -3.83
N CYS A 122 4.55 6.87 -4.14
CA CYS A 122 4.81 5.93 -5.21
C CYS A 122 5.27 4.57 -4.69
N ARG A 123 4.98 3.52 -5.47
CA ARG A 123 5.48 2.17 -5.23
C ARG A 123 5.73 1.47 -6.55
N THR A 124 6.82 0.70 -6.65
CA THR A 124 7.05 -0.17 -7.80
C THR A 124 6.22 -1.45 -7.70
N THR A 125 5.84 -1.97 -8.86
CA THR A 125 5.05 -3.20 -9.00
C THR A 125 5.92 -4.47 -8.97
N GLY A 126 7.25 -4.32 -9.10
CA GLY A 126 8.16 -5.45 -9.33
C GLY A 126 8.08 -6.03 -10.76
N VAL A 127 7.25 -5.44 -11.63
CA VAL A 127 7.14 -5.84 -13.04
C VAL A 127 8.00 -4.92 -13.90
N PRO A 128 8.89 -5.47 -14.76
CA PRO A 128 9.68 -4.66 -15.68
C PRO A 128 8.80 -3.78 -16.57
N ALA A 129 9.18 -2.52 -16.71
CA ALA A 129 8.54 -1.61 -17.64
C ALA A 129 8.99 -1.91 -19.08
N PRO A 130 8.07 -2.02 -20.04
CA PRO A 130 8.45 -2.17 -21.44
C PRO A 130 9.10 -0.88 -21.98
N LYS A 131 9.95 -1.02 -23.00
CA LYS A 131 10.58 0.13 -23.69
C LYS A 131 9.57 0.96 -24.50
N ALA A 132 8.51 0.31 -24.99
CA ALA A 132 7.43 0.95 -25.73
C ALA A 132 6.35 1.51 -24.79
N ARG A 133 5.46 2.36 -25.32
CA ARG A 133 4.28 2.83 -24.58
C ARG A 133 3.46 1.64 -24.08
N PHE A 134 2.92 1.78 -22.87
CA PHE A 134 2.14 0.73 -22.23
C PHE A 134 0.94 1.30 -21.50
N ASN A 135 -0.07 0.46 -21.31
CA ASN A 135 -1.31 0.83 -20.63
C ASN A 135 -1.46 -0.04 -19.38
N VAL A 136 -1.83 0.62 -18.29
CA VAL A 136 -2.11 0.01 -17.01
C VAL A 136 -3.51 0.42 -16.60
N LYS A 137 -4.32 -0.55 -16.19
CA LYS A 137 -5.69 -0.30 -15.72
C LYS A 137 -5.74 -0.39 -14.21
N LEU A 138 -6.52 0.49 -13.61
CA LEU A 138 -6.87 0.40 -12.21
C LEU A 138 -8.17 -0.39 -12.07
N GLY A 139 -8.19 -1.36 -11.15
CA GLY A 139 -9.33 -2.23 -10.91
C GLY A 139 -9.63 -2.43 -9.43
N TRP A 140 -10.82 -2.96 -9.18
CA TRP A 140 -11.38 -3.16 -7.84
C TRP A 140 -12.06 -4.51 -7.82
N ASP A 141 -11.91 -5.28 -6.74
CA ASP A 141 -12.72 -6.50 -6.59
C ASP A 141 -14.20 -6.09 -6.45
N ALA A 142 -15.10 -6.83 -7.11
CA ALA A 142 -16.53 -6.52 -7.14
C ALA A 142 -17.08 -6.31 -5.72
N GLY A 143 -17.83 -5.22 -5.53
CA GLY A 143 -18.36 -4.81 -4.23
C GLY A 143 -19.27 -3.59 -4.36
N ARG A 144 -19.51 -2.88 -3.24
CA ARG A 144 -20.38 -1.69 -3.19
C ARG A 144 -19.82 -0.43 -3.90
N ALA A 145 -18.61 -0.51 -4.45
CA ALA A 145 -17.93 0.61 -5.13
C ALA A 145 -18.31 0.66 -6.61
N ARG A 146 -18.55 1.86 -7.14
CA ARG A 146 -18.76 2.13 -8.58
C ARG A 146 -17.79 3.23 -9.05
N PHE A 147 -17.38 3.13 -10.31
CA PHE A 147 -16.47 4.06 -10.98
C PHE A 147 -17.26 5.04 -11.85
#